data_AF-A0A553ZS12-F1
#
_entry.id   AF-A0A553ZS12-F1
#
_cell.length_a   1.000
_cell.length_b   1.000
_cell.length_c   1.000
_cell.angle_alpha   90.00
_cell.angle_beta   90.00
_cell.angle_gamma   90.00
#
_symmetry.space_group_name_H-M   'P 1'
#
loop_
_entity.id
_entity.type
_entity.pdbx_description
1 polymer ?
#
loop_
_entity_poly.entity_id
_entity_poly.type
_entity_poly.pdbx_seq_one_letter_code
_entity_poly.pdbx_strand_id
1 'polypeptide(L)' 'METASQNLEFEEAARIRDQIQAVRRVTEKQFVSNTGDDLDVIGVAFDAGMACVHVLFIRQGKVLGSRSYFPKVPGGT' A
#
# COMPACT_ATOMS: atom_id res chain seq x y z
N MET A 1 -15.81 -11.19 -5.41
CA MET A 1 -15.52 -11.96 -6.62
C MET A 1 -16.34 -13.26 -6.65
N GLU A 2 -16.15 -14.18 -5.70
CA GLU A 2 -16.88 -15.45 -5.64
C GLU A 2 -18.40 -15.29 -5.62
N THR A 3 -18.92 -14.40 -4.77
CA THR A 3 -20.36 -14.10 -4.69
C THR A 3 -20.92 -13.45 -5.97
N ALA A 4 -20.16 -12.58 -6.64
CA ALA A 4 -20.57 -11.95 -7.91
C ALA A 4 -20.57 -12.96 -9.06
N SER A 5 -19.61 -13.89 -9.09
CA SER A 5 -19.58 -14.98 -10.08
C SER A 5 -20.72 -15.98 -9.88
N GLN A 6 -21.13 -16.24 -8.62
CA GLN A 6 -22.29 -17.06 -8.30
C GLN A 6 -23.62 -16.40 -8.75
N ASN A 7 -23.66 -15.07 -8.76
CA ASN A 7 -24.80 -14.28 -9.24
C ASN A 7 -24.79 -14.02 -10.76
N LEU A 8 -23.91 -14.69 -11.52
CA LEU A 8 -23.72 -14.51 -12.98
C LEU A 8 -23.27 -13.07 -13.38
N GLU A 9 -22.76 -12.29 -12.43
CA GLU A 9 -22.26 -10.92 -12.65
C GLU A 9 -20.77 -10.95 -13.00
N PHE A 10 -20.46 -11.46 -14.20
CA PHE A 10 -19.09 -11.74 -14.63
C PHE A 10 -18.21 -10.49 -14.77
N GLU A 11 -18.79 -9.33 -15.13
CA GLU A 11 -18.04 -8.06 -15.20
C GLU A 11 -17.59 -7.58 -13.83
N GLU A 12 -18.45 -7.68 -12.81
CA GLU A 12 -18.09 -7.34 -11.44
C GLU A 12 -17.08 -8.31 -10.83
N ALA A 13 -17.22 -9.60 -11.13
CA ALA A 13 -16.22 -10.58 -10.74
C ALA A 13 -14.85 -10.28 -11.38
N ALA A 14 -14.81 -9.92 -12.66
CA ALA A 14 -13.59 -9.53 -13.36
C ALA A 14 -12.97 -8.25 -12.75
N ARG A 15 -13.78 -7.23 -12.46
CA ARG A 15 -13.30 -5.99 -11.83
C ARG A 15 -12.65 -6.25 -10.47
N ILE A 16 -13.28 -7.07 -9.63
CA ILE A 16 -12.74 -7.41 -8.31
C ILE A 16 -11.46 -8.25 -8.43
N ARG A 17 -11.41 -9.20 -9.39
CA ARG A 17 -10.20 -9.98 -9.67
C ARG A 17 -9.03 -9.09 -10.05
N ASP A 18 -9.28 -8.15 -10.96
CA ASP A 18 -8.24 -7.28 -11.50
C ASP A 18 -7.73 -6.30 -10.41
N GLN A 19 -8.61 -5.83 -9.52
CA GLN A 19 -8.19 -5.09 -8.31
C GLN A 19 -7.34 -5.93 -7.36
N ILE A 20 -7.72 -7.18 -7.08
CA ILE A 20 -6.93 -8.08 -6.22
C ILE A 20 -5.54 -8.32 -6.83
N GLN A 21 -5.46 -8.53 -8.15
CA GLN A 21 -4.19 -8.71 -8.85
C GLN A 21 -3.34 -7.44 -8.83
N ALA A 22 -3.94 -6.25 -8.98
CA ALA A 22 -3.22 -4.99 -8.87
C ALA A 22 -2.63 -4.79 -7.47
N VAL A 23 -3.41 -5.08 -6.41
CA VAL A 23 -2.94 -5.02 -5.02
C VAL A 23 -1.80 -6.01 -4.80
N ARG A 24 -1.96 -7.28 -5.22
CA ARG A 24 -0.91 -8.30 -5.10
C ARG A 24 0.38 -7.91 -5.80
N ARG A 25 0.30 -7.32 -7.00
CA ARG A 25 1.46 -6.87 -7.78
C ARG A 25 2.22 -5.74 -7.10
N VAL A 26 1.51 -4.83 -6.42
CA VAL A 26 2.14 -3.79 -5.60
C VAL A 26 2.84 -4.41 -4.39
N THR A 27 2.20 -5.36 -3.70
CA THR A 27 2.80 -6.06 -2.55
C THR A 27 4.02 -6.89 -2.94
N GLU A 28 3.99 -7.60 -4.07
CA GLU A 28 5.12 -8.38 -4.60
C GLU A 28 6.33 -7.50 -4.95
N LYS A 29 6.11 -6.31 -5.53
CA LYS A 29 7.19 -5.34 -5.78
C LYS A 29 7.82 -4.79 -4.51
N GLN A 30 7.10 -4.79 -3.38
CA GLN A 30 7.67 -4.42 -2.08
C GLN A 30 8.51 -5.53 -1.44
N PHE A 31 8.45 -6.76 -1.97
CA PHE A 31 9.26 -7.91 -1.55
C PHE A 31 10.45 -8.13 -2.49
N VAL A 32 11.29 -7.11 -2.68
CA VAL A 32 12.63 -7.32 -3.26
C VAL A 32 13.61 -7.49 -2.09
N SER A 33 13.94 -8.75 -1.79
CA SER A 33 15.04 -9.31 -0.99
C SER A 33 15.77 -8.37 0.01
N ASN A 34 15.97 -8.73 1.28
CA ASN A 34 16.89 -9.81 1.64
C ASN A 34 16.69 -10.26 3.10
N THR A 35 16.76 -11.57 3.32
CA THR A 35 17.16 -12.27 4.55
C THR A 35 17.35 -11.40 5.80
N GLY A 36 16.36 -11.34 6.70
CA GLY A 36 16.57 -10.94 8.09
C GLY A 36 17.09 -9.52 8.35
N ASP A 37 17.17 -8.67 7.33
CA ASP A 37 17.71 -7.31 7.46
C ASP A 37 16.65 -6.31 7.95
N ASP A 38 17.16 -5.22 8.50
CA ASP A 38 16.38 -4.08 8.94
C ASP A 38 15.94 -3.26 7.71
N LEU A 39 14.63 -3.08 7.56
CA LEU A 39 14.01 -2.38 6.43
C LEU A 39 13.06 -1.30 6.96
N ASP A 40 13.13 -0.10 6.40
CA ASP A 40 12.15 0.94 6.65
C ASP A 40 11.41 1.27 5.35
N VAL A 41 10.08 1.29 5.40
CA VAL A 41 9.24 1.63 4.24
C VAL A 41 8.67 3.02 4.45
N ILE A 42 8.86 3.90 3.47
CA ILE A 42 8.33 5.27 3.50
C ILE A 42 7.27 5.40 2.40
N GLY A 43 6.05 5.75 2.80
CA GLY A 43 4.96 6.13 1.92
C GLY A 43 4.66 7.61 2.03
N VAL A 44 4.37 8.27 0.91
CA VAL A 44 3.98 9.68 0.88
C VAL A 44 2.65 9.80 0.15
N ALA A 45 1.72 10.54 0.75
CA ALA A 45 0.45 10.92 0.14
C ALA A 45 0.26 12.43 0.30
N PHE A 46 -0.33 13.05 -0.72
CA PHE A 46 -0.72 14.45 -0.68
C PHE A 46 -2.18 14.57 -1.07
N ASP A 47 -2.98 15.20 -0.22
CA ASP A 47 -4.40 15.44 -0.46
C ASP A 47 -4.84 16.74 0.19
N ALA A 48 -5.70 17.50 -0.49
CA ALA A 48 -6.30 18.74 0.00
C ALA A 48 -5.32 19.73 0.68
N GLY A 49 -4.08 19.87 0.16
CA GLY A 49 -3.08 20.77 0.73
C GLY A 49 -2.32 20.21 1.94
N MET A 50 -2.59 18.97 2.33
CA MET A 50 -1.89 18.26 3.40
C MET A 50 -1.01 17.16 2.83
N ALA A 51 0.27 17.15 3.24
CA ALA A 51 1.16 16.03 3.00
C ALA A 51 1.15 15.10 4.22
N CYS A 52 1.09 13.80 3.97
CA CYS A 52 1.28 12.75 4.95
C CYS A 52 2.49 11.91 4.53
N VAL A 53 3.47 11.80 5.42
CA VAL A 53 4.61 10.88 5.28
C VAL A 53 4.45 9.78 6.32
N HIS A 54 4.23 8.55 5.87
CA HIS A 54 4.08 7.39 6.72
C HIS A 54 5.35 6.54 6.66
N VAL A 55 5.93 6.24 7.82
CA VAL A 55 7.12 5.39 7.96
C VAL A 55 6.74 4.12 8.68
N LEU A 56 7.03 2.97 8.10
CA LEU A 56 6.85 1.65 8.68
C LEU A 56 8.22 1.05 9.00
N PHE A 57 8.42 0.63 10.24
CA PHE A 57 9.69 0.08 10.71
C PHE A 57 9.62 -1.45 10.72
N ILE A 58 10.49 -2.09 9.94
CA ILE A 58 10.60 -3.55 9.85
C ILE A 58 11.99 -3.96 10.32
N ARG A 59 12.08 -4.85 11.30
CA ARG A 59 13.34 -5.36 11.83
C ARG A 59 13.30 -6.87 11.84
N GLN A 60 14.30 -7.53 11.29
CA GLN A 60 14.32 -9.01 11.17
C GLN A 60 13.04 -9.57 10.53
N GLY A 61 12.46 -8.86 9.55
CA GLY A 61 11.20 -9.24 8.90
C GLY A 61 9.94 -9.06 9.74
N LYS A 62 10.03 -8.52 10.97
CA LYS A 62 8.86 -8.19 11.82
C LYS A 62 8.57 -6.70 11.78
N VAL A 63 7.29 -6.34 11.67
CA VAL A 63 6.84 -4.96 11.81
C VAL A 63 6.94 -4.56 13.28
N LEU A 64 7.79 -3.59 13.60
CA LEU A 64 7.91 -3.05 14.96
C LEU A 64 6.91 -1.93 15.24
N GLY A 65 6.43 -1.26 14.20
CA GLY A 65 5.46 -0.19 14.31
C GLY A 65 5.52 0.78 13.13
N SER A 66 4.74 1.84 13.22
CA SER A 66 4.71 2.88 12.20
C SER A 66 4.53 4.27 12.81
N ARG A 67 4.92 5.29 12.06
CA ARG A 67 4.74 6.70 12.44
C ARG A 67 4.36 7.53 11.24
N SER A 68 3.33 8.36 11.40
CA SER A 68 2.92 9.35 10.43
C SER A 68 3.44 10.74 10.80
N TYR A 69 3.89 11.49 9.80
CA TYR A 69 4.29 12.89 9.90
C TYR A 69 3.45 13.72 8.95
N PHE A 70 3.02 14.90 9.42
CA PHE A 70 2.23 15.85 8.66
C PHE A 70 3.02 17.15 8.53
N PRO A 71 4.00 17.22 7.62
CA PRO A 71 4.78 18.44 7.42
C PRO A 71 3.88 19.57 6.89
N LYS A 72 4.20 20.80 7.29
CA LYS A 72 3.57 21.98 6.69
C LYS A 72 3.99 22.06 5.23
N VAL A 73 3.02 22.05 4.33
CA VAL A 73 3.27 22.22 2.90
C VAL A 73 3.30 23.73 2.62
N PRO A 74 4.42 24.29 2.11
CA PRO A 74 4.46 25.70 1.73
C PRO A 74 3.44 25.95 0.61
N GLY A 75 2.63 27.01 0.74
CA GLY A 75 1.73 27.40 -0.34
C GLY A 75 2.53 28.03 -1.48
N GLY A 76 2.50 27.42 -2.67
CA GLY A 76 3.02 28.04 -3.90
C GLY A 76 3.92 27.20 -4.80
N THR A 77 3.58 25.93 -5.04
CA THR A 77 4.12 25.15 -6.18
C THR A 77 3.00 24.73 -7.11
#